data_AF-A0A2V6KSU9-F1
#
_entry.id   AF-A0A2V6KSU9-F1
#
_cell.length_a   1.000
_cell.length_b   1.000
_cell.length_c   1.000
_cell.angle_alpha   90.00
_cell.angle_beta   90.00
_cell.angle_gamma   90.00
#
_symmetry.space_group_name_H-M   'P 1'
#
loop_
_entity.id
_entity.type
_entity.pdbx_description
1 polymer ?
#
loop_
_entity_poly.entity_id
_entity_poly.type
_entity_poly.pdbx_seq_one_letter_code
_entity_poly.pdbx_strand_id
1 'polypeptide(L)'
;MEWIRTHYERVALLAAALFLFFCAISTWRNAVEFGTDFAGRQTEPQLKKASPPRKAVELGHAAEKLQQPAQWTSRDRSFVPEKHFIGPEGVPVTLKTAEVHPPVPNEWFETYGLNIADPDVLNEDPDGDGFSNLEEWQGHTNPIEKSSHPDYLTKLKVKALNEEPFRFMFSSWVENTYAINTVDGSEPTRFLKVGDMIEGTRFKIVKFT
;
A
#
# COMPACT_ATOMS: atom_id res chain seq x y z
N MET A 1 109.94 -18.04 60.05
CA MET A 1 109.06 -18.68 59.04
C MET A 1 108.93 -20.20 59.19
N GLU A 2 109.54 -20.86 60.19
CA GLU A 2 109.35 -22.33 60.38
C GLU A 2 108.15 -22.72 61.26
N TRP A 3 107.74 -21.84 62.18
CA TRP A 3 106.58 -22.09 63.07
C TRP A 3 105.24 -22.16 62.32
N ILE A 4 105.07 -21.30 61.31
CA ILE A 4 103.88 -21.25 60.44
C ILE A 4 103.80 -22.51 59.54
N ARG A 5 104.94 -23.11 59.19
CA ARG A 5 104.98 -24.36 58.41
C ARG A 5 104.67 -25.60 59.26
N THR A 6 105.03 -25.60 60.55
CA THR A 6 104.75 -26.73 61.46
C THR A 6 103.32 -26.74 62.00
N HIS A 7 102.66 -25.58 62.11
CA HIS A 7 101.30 -25.44 62.66
C HIS A 7 100.30 -24.86 61.65
N TYR A 8 100.44 -25.20 60.37
CA TYR A 8 99.61 -24.68 59.28
C TYR A 8 98.11 -24.90 59.52
N GLU A 9 97.71 -26.04 60.08
CA GLU A 9 96.31 -26.35 60.40
C GLU A 9 95.70 -25.35 61.39
N ARG A 10 96.46 -24.93 62.41
CA ARG A 10 96.00 -23.94 63.40
C ARG A 10 95.90 -22.55 62.79
N VAL A 11 96.82 -22.20 61.89
CA VAL A 11 96.77 -20.94 61.13
C VAL A 11 95.58 -20.93 60.17
N ALA A 12 95.31 -22.04 59.49
CA ALA A 12 94.16 -22.20 58.61
C ALA A 12 92.82 -22.12 59.37
N LEU A 13 92.72 -22.75 60.56
CA LEU A 13 91.55 -22.65 61.43
C LEU A 13 91.33 -21.23 61.96
N LEU A 14 92.39 -20.52 62.35
CA LEU A 14 92.30 -19.11 62.77
C LEU A 14 91.86 -18.22 61.61
N ALA A 15 92.41 -18.42 60.41
CA ALA A 15 92.00 -17.68 59.22
C ALA A 15 90.54 -17.95 58.84
N ALA A 16 90.10 -19.20 58.90
CA ALA A 16 88.71 -19.58 58.66
C ALA A 16 87.76 -18.97 59.72
N ALA A 17 88.14 -18.99 61.00
CA ALA A 17 87.36 -18.39 62.07
C ALA A 17 87.22 -16.86 61.90
N LEU A 18 88.32 -16.17 61.56
CA LEU A 18 88.31 -14.74 61.27
C LEU A 18 87.46 -14.41 60.04
N PHE A 19 87.51 -15.24 59.00
CA PHE A 19 86.69 -15.09 57.81
C PHE A 19 85.20 -15.26 58.11
N LEU A 20 84.83 -16.30 58.88
CA LEU A 20 83.44 -16.51 59.31
C LEU A 20 82.94 -15.37 60.20
N PHE A 21 83.80 -14.84 61.08
CA PHE A 21 83.47 -13.69 61.91
C PHE A 21 83.22 -12.43 61.07
N PHE A 22 84.06 -12.19 60.06
CA PHE A 22 83.85 -11.08 59.12
C PHE A 22 82.56 -11.24 58.32
N CYS A 23 82.27 -12.45 57.82
CA CYS A 23 81.01 -12.75 57.13
C CYS A 23 79.80 -12.53 58.05
N ALA A 24 79.85 -12.94 59.32
CA ALA A 24 78.78 -12.73 60.28
C ALA A 24 78.52 -11.23 60.56
N ILE A 25 79.58 -10.42 60.66
CA ILE A 25 79.43 -8.97 60.80
C ILE A 25 78.82 -8.36 59.54
N SER A 26 79.27 -8.80 58.36
CA SER A 26 78.75 -8.32 57.07
C SER A 26 77.26 -8.62 56.92
N THR A 27 76.82 -9.85 57.24
CA THR A 27 75.40 -10.22 57.17
C THR A 27 74.56 -9.46 58.19
N TRP A 28 75.07 -9.23 59.40
CA TRP A 28 74.38 -8.42 60.41
C TRP A 28 74.18 -6.98 59.93
N ARG A 29 75.22 -6.34 59.39
CA ARG A 29 75.12 -4.95 58.89
C ARG A 29 74.11 -4.86 57.75
N ASN A 30 74.16 -5.79 56.80
CA ASN A 30 73.25 -5.82 55.66
C ASN A 30 71.79 -6.09 56.10
N ALA A 31 71.58 -6.91 57.13
CA ALA A 31 70.25 -7.15 57.71
C ALA A 31 69.66 -5.90 58.40
N VAL A 32 70.50 -5.10 59.07
CA VAL A 32 70.07 -3.82 59.68
C VAL A 32 69.75 -2.78 58.62
N GLU A 33 70.59 -2.66 57.58
CA GLU A 33 70.39 -1.72 56.47
C GLU A 33 69.14 -2.08 55.62
N PHE A 34 68.83 -3.37 55.48
CA PHE A 34 67.62 -3.80 54.77
C PHE A 34 66.34 -3.24 55.41
N GLY A 35 66.26 -3.18 56.74
CA GLY A 35 65.10 -2.62 57.42
C GLY A 35 64.89 -1.13 57.12
N THR A 36 65.98 -0.36 57.09
CA THR A 36 65.93 1.08 56.75
C THR A 36 65.62 1.32 55.28
N ASP A 37 66.22 0.53 54.39
CA ASP A 37 66.00 0.64 52.94
C ASP A 37 64.61 0.19 52.52
N PHE A 38 64.07 -0.85 53.17
CA PHE A 38 62.72 -1.34 52.92
C PHE A 38 61.66 -0.32 53.34
N ALA A 39 61.82 0.31 54.51
CA ALA A 39 60.94 1.39 54.95
C ALA A 39 61.00 2.61 54.00
N GLY A 40 62.18 2.97 53.49
CA GLY A 40 62.33 4.03 52.49
C GLY A 40 61.73 3.71 51.12
N ARG A 41 61.65 2.42 50.74
CA ARG A 41 61.05 1.96 49.48
C ARG A 41 59.55 1.71 49.56
N GLN A 42 58.98 1.57 50.76
CA GLN A 42 57.53 1.62 50.99
C GLN A 42 57.01 3.06 50.90
N THR A 43 57.28 3.74 49.80
CA THR A 43 56.42 4.85 49.42
C THR A 43 55.19 4.20 48.80
N GLU A 44 54.06 4.18 49.52
CA GLU A 44 52.77 3.90 48.88
C GLU A 44 52.69 4.75 47.62
N PRO A 45 52.35 4.19 46.44
CA PRO A 45 52.08 5.03 45.29
C PRO A 45 51.00 6.02 45.73
N GLN A 46 51.32 7.31 45.69
CA GLN A 46 50.35 8.38 45.94
C GLN A 46 49.15 8.08 45.04
N LEU A 47 48.06 7.62 45.67
CA LEU A 47 46.84 7.27 44.98
C LEU A 47 46.33 8.60 44.42
N LYS A 48 46.64 8.88 43.15
CA LYS A 48 46.13 10.05 42.45
C LYS A 48 44.63 10.00 42.67
N LYS A 49 44.08 10.91 43.47
CA LYS A 49 42.63 11.06 43.62
C LYS A 49 42.09 11.15 42.20
N ALA A 50 41.35 10.13 41.79
CA ALA A 50 40.73 10.12 40.49
C ALA A 50 39.91 11.39 40.39
N SER A 51 40.13 12.19 39.34
CA SER A 51 39.24 13.29 39.02
C SER A 51 37.82 12.73 39.03
N PRO A 52 36.84 13.44 39.62
CA PRO A 52 35.47 12.97 39.61
C PRO A 52 35.07 12.64 38.16
N PRO A 53 34.32 11.55 37.93
CA PRO A 53 33.90 11.20 36.58
C PRO A 53 33.26 12.43 35.95
N ARG A 54 33.67 12.74 34.71
CA ARG A 54 33.13 13.87 33.94
C ARG A 54 31.62 13.81 34.09
N LYS A 55 31.02 14.82 34.74
CA LYS A 55 29.55 14.89 34.94
C LYS A 55 28.91 14.45 33.62
N ALA A 56 28.03 13.45 33.69
CA ALA A 56 27.37 12.92 32.52
C ALA A 56 26.36 13.96 32.02
N VAL A 57 26.88 14.97 31.34
CA VAL A 57 26.12 16.07 30.74
C VAL A 57 25.03 15.48 29.82
N GLU A 58 25.35 14.39 29.13
CA GLU A 58 24.42 13.55 28.36
C GLU A 58 23.21 13.05 29.18
N LEU A 59 23.42 12.57 30.42
CA LEU A 59 22.32 12.11 31.28
C LEU A 59 21.45 13.28 31.76
N GLY A 60 22.05 14.44 32.00
CA GLY A 60 21.33 15.67 32.33
C GLY A 60 20.44 16.12 31.18
N HIS A 61 20.99 16.18 29.96
CA HIS A 61 20.22 16.52 28.76
C HIS A 61 19.14 15.48 28.45
N ALA A 62 19.39 14.19 28.68
CA ALA A 62 18.38 13.15 28.52
C ALA A 62 17.24 13.30 29.54
N ALA A 63 17.56 13.59 30.81
CA ALA A 63 16.56 13.83 31.84
C ALA A 63 15.74 15.10 31.57
N GLU A 64 16.37 16.17 31.08
CA GLU A 64 15.71 17.41 30.69
C GLU A 64 14.79 17.21 29.48
N LYS A 65 15.21 16.41 28.49
CA LYS A 65 14.36 16.00 27.36
C LYS A 65 13.17 15.15 27.79
N LEU A 66 13.31 14.31 28.82
CA LEU A 66 12.20 13.51 29.37
C LEU A 66 11.18 14.36 30.15
N GLN A 67 11.59 15.49 30.71
CA GLN A 67 10.69 16.43 31.40
C GLN A 67 9.84 17.25 30.44
N GLN A 68 10.20 17.31 29.15
CA GLN A 68 9.37 17.93 28.12
C GLN A 68 8.41 16.88 27.56
N PRO A 69 7.10 16.91 27.89
CA PRO A 69 6.16 15.98 27.31
C PRO A 69 6.14 16.18 25.79
N ALA A 70 6.28 15.09 25.03
CA ALA A 70 6.19 15.13 23.58
C ALA A 70 4.84 15.75 23.18
N GLN A 71 4.87 16.98 22.64
CA GLN A 71 3.69 17.60 22.08
C GLN A 71 3.39 16.92 20.75
N TRP A 72 2.45 15.98 20.78
CA TRP A 72 1.89 15.40 19.56
C TRP A 72 1.18 16.51 18.81
N THR A 73 1.81 16.99 17.72
CA THR A 73 1.09 17.79 16.74
C THR A 73 0.23 16.82 15.94
N SER A 74 -1.03 16.67 16.34
CA SER A 74 -2.01 16.09 15.44
C SER A 74 -2.16 17.06 14.27
N ARG A 75 -1.49 16.78 13.15
CA ARG A 75 -2.13 17.15 11.87
C ARG A 75 -3.46 16.41 11.85
N ASP A 76 -4.49 16.96 11.20
CA ASP A 76 -5.79 16.30 10.93
C ASP A 76 -5.63 15.07 10.03
N ARG A 77 -4.76 14.16 10.43
CA ARG A 77 -4.54 12.85 9.85
C ARG A 77 -5.07 11.91 10.90
N SER A 78 -6.38 11.65 10.82
CA SER A 78 -6.98 10.50 11.48
C SER A 78 -6.07 9.29 11.29
N PHE A 79 -5.88 8.49 12.33
CA PHE A 79 -5.10 7.24 12.27
C PHE A 79 -5.73 6.20 11.33
N VAL A 80 -6.88 6.50 10.76
CA VAL A 80 -7.52 5.72 9.70
C VAL A 80 -6.81 6.04 8.38
N PRO A 81 -6.16 5.06 7.74
CA PRO A 81 -5.56 5.28 6.43
C PRO A 81 -6.65 5.69 5.44
N GLU A 82 -6.35 6.71 4.63
CA GLU A 82 -7.23 7.11 3.54
C GLU A 82 -7.32 5.95 2.53
N LYS A 83 -8.52 5.65 2.02
CA LYS A 83 -8.73 4.56 1.07
C LYS A 83 -8.21 5.02 -0.30
N HIS A 84 -7.24 4.28 -0.83
CA HIS A 84 -6.64 4.55 -2.14
C HIS A 84 -7.23 3.57 -3.17
N PHE A 85 -7.44 4.06 -4.38
CA PHE A 85 -7.99 3.34 -5.52
C PHE A 85 -7.07 3.51 -6.71
N ILE A 86 -7.14 2.60 -7.69
CA ILE A 86 -6.39 2.74 -8.93
C ILE A 86 -7.25 3.56 -9.89
N GLY A 87 -6.82 4.77 -10.23
CA GLY A 87 -7.50 5.60 -11.21
C GLY A 87 -7.34 5.06 -12.64
N PRO A 88 -8.08 5.62 -13.62
CA PRO A 88 -8.03 5.19 -15.02
C PRO A 88 -6.63 5.27 -15.66
N GLU A 89 -5.78 6.17 -15.17
CA GLU A 89 -4.38 6.34 -15.62
C GLU A 89 -3.38 5.42 -14.87
N GLY A 90 -3.86 4.50 -14.04
CA GLY A 90 -3.03 3.59 -13.23
C GLY A 90 -2.35 4.24 -12.02
N VAL A 91 -2.69 5.50 -11.71
CA VAL A 91 -2.17 6.25 -10.56
C VAL A 91 -3.08 6.03 -9.35
N PRO A 92 -2.54 5.86 -8.12
CA PRO A 92 -3.36 5.79 -6.93
C PRO A 92 -4.07 7.13 -6.67
N VAL A 93 -5.41 7.09 -6.63
CA VAL A 93 -6.30 8.21 -6.33
C VAL A 93 -7.03 7.97 -5.01
N THR A 94 -7.51 9.04 -4.39
CA THR A 94 -8.37 8.97 -3.19
C THR A 94 -9.79 9.42 -3.54
N LEU A 95 -10.77 9.10 -2.69
CA LEU A 95 -12.18 9.50 -2.87
C LEU A 95 -12.38 11.01 -3.02
N LYS A 96 -11.45 11.82 -2.49
CA LYS A 96 -11.48 13.29 -2.56
C LYS A 96 -10.78 13.84 -3.81
N THR A 97 -9.89 13.07 -4.42
CA THR A 97 -9.04 13.53 -5.52
C THR A 97 -9.63 13.20 -6.89
N ALA A 98 -10.33 12.07 -7.02
CA ALA A 98 -10.93 11.66 -8.29
C ALA A 98 -12.17 10.79 -8.06
N GLU A 99 -13.06 10.79 -9.05
CA GLU A 99 -14.13 9.80 -9.16
C GLU A 99 -13.52 8.43 -9.46
N VAL A 100 -13.85 7.44 -8.64
CA VAL A 100 -13.32 6.08 -8.80
C VAL A 100 -14.00 5.40 -9.99
N HIS A 101 -15.31 5.62 -10.15
CA HIS A 101 -16.16 5.00 -11.16
C HIS A 101 -16.90 6.05 -12.00
N PRO A 102 -16.21 6.78 -12.89
CA PRO A 102 -16.86 7.75 -13.76
C PRO A 102 -17.88 7.04 -14.67
N PRO A 103 -19.07 7.63 -14.92
CA PRO A 103 -19.47 9.00 -14.62
C PRO A 103 -20.16 9.20 -13.25
N VAL A 104 -20.15 8.21 -12.37
CA VAL A 104 -20.92 8.23 -11.12
C VAL A 104 -20.09 8.85 -9.99
N PRO A 105 -20.60 9.87 -9.28
CA PRO A 105 -19.86 10.52 -8.20
C PRO A 105 -19.71 9.59 -6.98
N ASN A 106 -18.57 9.68 -6.30
CA ASN A 106 -18.24 8.83 -5.15
C ASN A 106 -19.29 8.92 -4.01
N GLU A 107 -19.90 10.10 -3.82
CA GLU A 107 -20.95 10.35 -2.81
C GLU A 107 -22.19 9.49 -3.02
N TRP A 108 -22.51 9.13 -4.27
CA TRP A 108 -23.66 8.27 -4.57
C TRP A 108 -23.44 6.87 -4.03
N PHE A 109 -22.25 6.28 -4.24
CA PHE A 109 -21.90 4.98 -3.68
C PHE A 109 -21.88 5.00 -2.15
N GLU A 110 -21.41 6.08 -1.53
CA GLU A 110 -21.43 6.23 -0.07
C GLU A 110 -22.86 6.34 0.49
N THR A 111 -23.72 7.10 -0.19
CA THR A 111 -25.13 7.28 0.21
C THR A 111 -25.89 5.96 0.20
N TYR A 112 -25.64 5.13 -0.82
CA TYR A 112 -26.29 3.84 -0.98
C TYR A 112 -25.47 2.66 -0.43
N GLY A 113 -24.36 2.93 0.27
CA GLY A 113 -23.55 1.87 0.90
C GLY A 113 -22.99 0.84 -0.09
N LEU A 114 -22.83 1.20 -1.35
CA LEU A 114 -22.33 0.32 -2.40
C LEU A 114 -20.81 0.14 -2.27
N ASN A 115 -20.31 -1.02 -2.70
CA ASN A 115 -18.89 -1.31 -2.60
C ASN A 115 -18.08 -0.56 -3.67
N ILE A 116 -17.72 0.70 -3.42
CA ILE A 116 -16.89 1.53 -4.31
C ILE A 116 -15.51 0.92 -4.63
N ALA A 117 -15.02 -0.06 -3.84
CA ALA A 117 -13.76 -0.74 -4.17
C ALA A 117 -13.90 -1.81 -5.25
N ASP A 118 -15.12 -2.25 -5.54
CA ASP A 118 -15.35 -3.21 -6.59
C ASP A 118 -15.24 -2.53 -7.96
N PRO A 119 -14.39 -3.01 -8.88
CA PRO A 119 -14.34 -2.50 -10.25
C PRO A 119 -15.66 -2.68 -11.01
N ASP A 120 -16.44 -3.71 -10.67
CA ASP A 120 -17.67 -4.07 -11.36
C ASP A 120 -18.93 -3.52 -10.68
N VAL A 121 -18.79 -2.68 -9.64
CA VAL A 121 -19.91 -2.12 -8.87
C VAL A 121 -20.99 -1.47 -9.74
N LEU A 122 -20.64 -0.87 -10.88
CA LEU A 122 -21.60 -0.24 -11.80
C LEU A 122 -22.51 -1.25 -12.52
N ASN A 123 -22.07 -2.48 -12.66
CA ASN A 123 -22.78 -3.58 -13.33
C ASN A 123 -23.51 -4.50 -12.34
N GLU A 124 -23.32 -4.29 -11.04
CA GLU A 124 -24.01 -5.05 -10.01
C GLU A 124 -25.48 -4.62 -9.89
N ASP A 125 -26.28 -5.56 -9.40
CA ASP A 125 -27.71 -5.44 -9.09
C ASP A 125 -27.90 -5.92 -7.64
N PRO A 126 -27.79 -5.01 -6.64
CA PRO A 126 -27.86 -5.37 -5.23
C PRO A 126 -29.25 -5.81 -4.76
N ASP A 127 -30.32 -5.28 -5.37
CA ASP A 127 -31.70 -5.52 -4.96
C ASP A 127 -32.43 -6.59 -5.80
N GLY A 128 -31.80 -7.04 -6.89
CA GLY A 128 -32.23 -8.12 -7.75
C GLY A 128 -33.45 -7.76 -8.58
N ASP A 129 -33.59 -6.51 -9.01
CA ASP A 129 -34.71 -6.02 -9.81
C ASP A 129 -34.45 -6.13 -11.34
N GLY A 130 -33.21 -6.42 -11.74
CA GLY A 130 -32.76 -6.57 -13.12
C GLY A 130 -32.19 -5.29 -13.74
N PHE A 131 -32.08 -4.20 -12.99
CA PHE A 131 -31.35 -2.99 -13.35
C PHE A 131 -29.97 -3.00 -12.70
N SER A 132 -28.98 -2.47 -13.41
CA SER A 132 -27.65 -2.30 -12.83
C SER A 132 -27.54 -0.94 -12.15
N ASN A 133 -26.65 -0.83 -11.17
CA ASN A 133 -26.35 0.43 -10.47
C ASN A 133 -26.15 1.63 -11.43
N LEU A 134 -25.51 1.42 -12.59
CA LEU A 134 -25.36 2.46 -13.61
C LEU A 134 -26.69 2.89 -14.26
N GLU A 135 -27.57 1.93 -14.57
CA GLU A 135 -28.88 2.21 -15.16
C GLU A 135 -29.77 2.98 -14.16
N GLU A 136 -29.69 2.61 -12.88
CA GLU A 136 -30.42 3.28 -11.81
C GLU A 136 -29.87 4.68 -11.51
N TRP A 137 -28.56 4.87 -11.58
CA TRP A 137 -27.96 6.20 -11.50
C TRP A 137 -28.46 7.11 -12.64
N GLN A 138 -28.54 6.59 -13.87
CA GLN A 138 -29.12 7.33 -15.01
C GLN A 138 -30.62 7.59 -14.83
N GLY A 139 -31.34 6.62 -14.25
CA GLY A 139 -32.76 6.71 -13.93
C GLY A 139 -33.09 7.55 -12.70
N HIS A 140 -32.08 8.02 -11.96
CA HIS A 140 -32.23 8.72 -10.68
C HIS A 140 -33.04 7.92 -9.65
N THR A 141 -32.83 6.61 -9.60
CA THR A 141 -33.50 5.68 -8.69
C THR A 141 -32.57 5.15 -7.60
N ASN A 142 -33.10 4.33 -6.68
CA ASN A 142 -32.39 3.85 -5.50
C ASN A 142 -31.93 2.38 -5.67
N PRO A 143 -30.61 2.12 -5.76
CA PRO A 143 -30.03 0.81 -6.08
C PRO A 143 -30.13 -0.27 -4.99
N ILE A 144 -30.71 0.07 -3.84
CA ILE A 144 -30.95 -0.87 -2.74
C ILE A 144 -32.43 -1.24 -2.66
N GLU A 145 -33.29 -0.48 -3.34
CA GLU A 145 -34.73 -0.58 -3.19
C GLU A 145 -35.38 -1.06 -4.47
N LYS A 146 -35.77 -2.33 -4.48
CA LYS A 146 -36.44 -3.00 -5.59
C LYS A 146 -37.71 -2.32 -6.13
N SER A 147 -38.35 -1.45 -5.37
CA SER A 147 -39.51 -0.66 -5.83
C SER A 147 -39.12 0.63 -6.56
N SER A 148 -37.87 1.07 -6.41
CA SER A 148 -37.32 2.29 -6.98
C SER A 148 -36.47 1.92 -8.18
N HIS A 149 -37.13 1.69 -9.32
CA HIS A 149 -36.45 1.30 -10.53
C HIS A 149 -36.91 2.14 -11.73
N PRO A 150 -36.06 2.30 -12.76
CA PRO A 150 -36.47 2.96 -14.00
C PRO A 150 -37.60 2.20 -14.70
N ASP A 151 -38.27 2.84 -15.66
CA ASP A 151 -39.30 2.15 -16.45
C ASP A 151 -38.68 0.95 -17.20
N TYR A 152 -39.30 -0.23 -17.12
CA TYR A 152 -38.90 -1.45 -17.84
C TYR A 152 -38.79 -1.24 -19.35
N LEU A 153 -39.49 -0.25 -19.91
CA LEU A 153 -39.36 0.12 -21.32
C LEU A 153 -37.92 0.52 -21.70
N THR A 154 -37.14 1.05 -20.75
CA THR A 154 -35.73 1.43 -20.97
C THR A 154 -34.83 0.22 -21.24
N LYS A 155 -35.21 -0.97 -20.78
CA LYS A 155 -34.48 -2.23 -21.01
C LYS A 155 -34.76 -2.82 -22.40
N LEU A 156 -35.80 -2.35 -23.09
CA LEU A 156 -36.18 -2.90 -24.38
C LEU A 156 -35.13 -2.54 -25.44
N LYS A 157 -34.53 -3.57 -26.03
CA LYS A 157 -33.62 -3.45 -27.17
C LYS A 157 -34.28 -4.07 -28.39
N VAL A 158 -34.10 -3.44 -29.57
CA VAL A 158 -34.58 -4.01 -30.83
C VAL A 158 -33.86 -5.34 -31.07
N LYS A 159 -34.59 -6.45 -31.00
CA LYS A 159 -34.03 -7.80 -31.20
C LYS A 159 -33.72 -8.09 -32.67
N ALA A 160 -34.63 -7.69 -33.55
CA ALA A 160 -34.52 -7.86 -34.99
C ALA A 160 -35.39 -6.83 -35.68
N LEU A 161 -34.86 -6.24 -36.75
CA LEU A 161 -35.62 -5.42 -37.67
C LEU A 161 -35.82 -6.24 -38.95
N ASN A 162 -37.01 -6.82 -39.11
CA ASN A 162 -37.36 -7.55 -40.32
C ASN A 162 -38.04 -6.58 -41.29
N GLU A 163 -37.25 -6.00 -42.19
CA GLU A 163 -37.77 -5.18 -43.27
C GLU A 163 -38.28 -6.10 -44.38
N GLU A 164 -39.60 -6.19 -44.52
CA GLU A 164 -40.23 -6.82 -45.69
C GLU A 164 -40.39 -5.77 -46.78
N PRO A 165 -39.55 -5.77 -47.85
CA PRO A 165 -39.67 -4.76 -48.89
C PRO A 165 -41.00 -4.92 -49.62
N PHE A 166 -41.70 -3.80 -49.79
CA PHE A 166 -42.93 -3.80 -50.57
C PHE A 166 -42.59 -3.97 -52.06
N ARG A 167 -42.84 -5.17 -52.59
CA ARG A 167 -42.40 -5.57 -53.93
C ARG A 167 -43.21 -4.97 -55.07
N PHE A 168 -44.29 -4.24 -54.78
CA PHE A 168 -45.16 -3.69 -55.82
C PHE A 168 -44.97 -2.18 -55.95
N MET A 169 -44.94 -1.71 -57.19
CA MET A 169 -44.89 -0.31 -57.51
C MET A 169 -46.08 0.06 -58.39
N PHE A 170 -46.66 1.22 -58.10
CA PHE A 170 -47.61 1.85 -58.99
C PHE A 170 -46.86 2.46 -60.18
N SER A 171 -47.31 2.18 -61.40
CA SER A 171 -46.65 2.68 -62.62
C SER A 171 -47.49 3.70 -63.37
N SER A 172 -48.80 3.47 -63.55
CA SER A 172 -49.70 4.40 -64.24
C SER A 172 -51.18 4.14 -63.90
N TRP A 173 -52.06 5.03 -64.36
CA TRP A 173 -53.51 4.82 -64.29
C TRP A 173 -54.17 5.19 -65.62
N VAL A 174 -55.23 4.49 -65.96
CA VAL A 174 -56.08 4.78 -67.11
C VAL A 174 -57.53 4.62 -66.66
N GLU A 175 -58.29 5.71 -66.69
CA GLU A 175 -59.66 5.79 -66.18
C GLU A 175 -59.75 5.28 -64.73
N ASN A 176 -60.43 4.15 -64.51
CA ASN A 176 -60.62 3.53 -63.19
C ASN A 176 -59.68 2.33 -62.93
N THR A 177 -58.64 2.17 -63.74
CA THR A 177 -57.72 1.02 -63.67
C THR A 177 -56.29 1.48 -63.39
N TYR A 178 -55.63 0.81 -62.46
CA TYR A 178 -54.30 1.13 -61.96
C TYR A 178 -53.32 0.04 -62.38
N ALA A 179 -52.24 0.46 -63.02
CA ALA A 179 -51.14 -0.40 -63.41
C ALA A 179 -50.20 -0.58 -62.20
N ILE A 180 -50.11 -1.80 -61.68
CA ILE A 180 -49.10 -2.19 -60.68
C ILE A 180 -48.10 -3.16 -61.32
N ASN A 181 -46.83 -2.88 -61.07
CA ASN A 181 -45.69 -3.71 -61.47
C ASN A 181 -45.00 -4.26 -60.23
N THR A 182 -44.20 -5.31 -60.40
CA THR A 182 -43.23 -5.69 -59.40
C THR A 182 -41.95 -4.85 -59.56
N VAL A 183 -41.29 -4.50 -58.46
CA VAL A 183 -40.07 -3.68 -58.45
C VAL A 183 -38.93 -4.36 -59.21
N ASP A 184 -38.91 -5.70 -59.21
CA ASP A 184 -37.94 -6.53 -59.93
C ASP A 184 -38.28 -6.73 -61.41
N GLY A 185 -39.47 -6.33 -61.86
CA GLY A 185 -39.94 -6.52 -63.24
C GLY A 185 -40.13 -7.97 -63.65
N SER A 186 -40.21 -8.90 -62.69
CA SER A 186 -40.37 -10.34 -62.95
C SER A 186 -41.74 -10.71 -63.51
N GLU A 187 -42.74 -9.86 -63.29
CA GLU A 187 -44.12 -10.08 -63.70
C GLU A 187 -44.61 -8.97 -64.65
N PRO A 188 -45.54 -9.30 -65.56
CA PRO A 188 -46.16 -8.31 -66.43
C PRO A 188 -47.01 -7.32 -65.62
N THR A 189 -47.18 -6.12 -66.19
CA THR A 189 -48.05 -5.09 -65.61
C THR A 189 -49.46 -5.61 -65.38
N ARG A 190 -49.92 -5.48 -64.14
CA ARG A 190 -51.27 -5.87 -63.73
C ARG A 190 -52.16 -4.64 -63.65
N PHE A 191 -53.31 -4.71 -64.29
CA PHE A 191 -54.29 -3.63 -64.33
C PHE A 191 -55.44 -3.96 -63.40
N LEU A 192 -55.54 -3.25 -62.27
CA LEU A 192 -56.49 -3.54 -61.18
C LEU A 192 -57.35 -2.32 -60.86
N LYS A 193 -58.60 -2.52 -60.42
CA LYS A 193 -59.48 -1.43 -59.99
C LYS A 193 -59.45 -1.24 -58.48
N VAL A 194 -60.01 -0.14 -58.00
CA VAL A 194 -60.25 0.05 -56.56
C VAL A 194 -61.17 -1.09 -56.07
N GLY A 195 -60.70 -1.82 -55.06
CA GLY A 195 -61.37 -2.98 -54.47
C GLY A 195 -60.73 -4.31 -54.84
N ASP A 196 -60.01 -4.38 -55.97
CA ASP A 196 -59.41 -5.62 -56.46
C ASP A 196 -58.16 -5.99 -55.65
N MET A 197 -57.98 -7.31 -55.43
CA MET A 197 -56.77 -7.87 -54.81
C MET A 197 -55.70 -8.12 -55.87
N ILE A 198 -54.43 -7.84 -55.54
CA ILE A 198 -53.28 -8.23 -56.35
C ILE A 198 -53.12 -9.75 -56.22
N GLU A 199 -53.29 -10.50 -57.31
CA GLU A 199 -53.22 -11.96 -57.32
C GLU A 199 -51.96 -12.52 -56.65
N GLY A 200 -52.12 -13.56 -55.84
CA GLY A 200 -51.01 -14.16 -55.07
C GLY A 200 -50.58 -13.36 -53.84
N THR A 201 -51.32 -12.31 -53.48
CA THR A 201 -51.00 -11.46 -52.32
C THR A 201 -52.22 -11.17 -51.46
N ARG A 202 -51.97 -10.57 -50.30
CA ARG A 202 -52.98 -10.05 -49.37
C ARG A 202 -53.29 -8.56 -49.59
N PHE A 203 -52.74 -7.95 -50.63
CA PHE A 203 -52.85 -6.51 -50.86
C PHE A 203 -53.98 -6.21 -51.84
N LYS A 204 -54.75 -5.16 -51.54
CA LYS A 204 -55.82 -4.65 -52.41
C LYS A 204 -55.72 -3.14 -52.55
N ILE A 205 -56.21 -2.63 -53.67
CA ILE A 205 -56.29 -1.18 -53.91
C ILE A 205 -57.49 -0.65 -53.12
N VAL A 206 -57.24 0.03 -52.00
CA VAL A 206 -58.34 0.54 -51.15
C VAL A 206 -58.87 1.87 -51.66
N LYS A 207 -57.97 2.75 -52.11
CA LYS A 207 -58.30 4.11 -52.56
C LYS A 207 -57.18 4.64 -53.45
N PHE A 208 -57.57 5.46 -54.42
CA PHE A 208 -56.66 6.29 -55.21
C PHE A 208 -57.22 7.72 -55.18
N THR A 209 -56.41 8.69 -54.77
CA THR A 209 -56.76 10.12 -54.67
C THR A 209 -55.69 10.96 -55.32
#